data_AF-R7V6Z5-F1
#
_entry.id   AF-R7V6Z5-F1
#
_cell.length_a   1.000
_cell.length_b   1.000
_cell.length_c   1.000
_cell.angle_alpha   90.00
_cell.angle_beta   90.00
_cell.angle_gamma   90.00
#
_symmetry.space_group_name_H-M   'P 1'
#
loop_
_entity.id
_entity.type
_entity.pdbx_description
1 polymer ?
#
loop_
_entity_poly.entity_id
_entity_poly.type
_entity_poly.pdbx_seq_one_letter_code
_entity_poly.pdbx_strand_id
1 'polypeptide(L)'
;MGDSDSERDLGSDGEENEAGFDPNKDLENMTEKEKKKWDKSLKSWRLFIDFLFRHTSIITYRYNIFESDGLTPFMMAMEKAELLRGQTKLKKGEEARISSIKVMHEACDLLAKQKHLVEANRIKSYLDLAGRMRSLGTIAGGFFKAMKKGKVRGLDKIKHYLEYWKGFCVRSFDYTELTFRNADPANFNGLERKYLVWPTVLKTALYLSNRFLKRASESTGLQLMASDPKEMQKHMQMAEFVVATRIEDMLQQKVAPVETRSILLGGPSIPKVDDPLMKIPAMEEINPEMLKPIDDGGTMMNLPEEPPKEKKGRKNGKKGKKGKSSSASGHKKKKK
;
A
#
# COMPACT_ATOMS: atom_id res chain seq x y z
N MET A 1 16.83 28.29 20.69
CA MET A 1 17.29 27.72 19.42
C MET A 1 16.17 26.79 18.97
N GLY A 2 15.31 27.30 18.08
CA GLY A 2 14.15 26.56 17.62
C GLY A 2 14.55 25.71 16.43
N ASP A 3 14.50 24.40 16.59
CA ASP A 3 14.54 23.49 15.46
C ASP A 3 13.24 23.63 14.70
N SER A 4 13.37 24.10 13.47
CA SER A 4 12.30 24.18 12.48
C SER A 4 11.96 22.75 12.06
N ASP A 5 10.93 22.18 12.70
CA ASP A 5 10.26 20.97 12.20
C ASP A 5 9.70 21.28 10.81
N SER A 6 10.41 20.79 9.79
CA SER A 6 9.90 20.77 8.43
C SER A 6 8.71 19.82 8.40
N GLU A 7 7.50 20.36 8.49
CA GLU A 7 6.27 19.68 8.08
C GLU A 7 6.43 19.31 6.60
N ARG A 8 6.92 18.09 6.33
CA ARG A 8 6.94 17.52 4.97
C ARG A 8 5.52 17.15 4.64
N ASP A 9 4.82 18.14 4.10
CA ASP A 9 3.42 18.05 3.75
C ASP A 9 3.22 17.01 2.63
N LEU A 10 2.50 15.94 2.95
CA LEU A 10 1.94 14.97 2.00
C LEU A 10 0.88 15.60 1.06
N GLY A 11 0.43 16.82 1.41
CA GLY A 11 -0.62 17.59 0.74
C GLY A 11 -0.12 18.73 -0.16
N SER A 12 1.14 19.16 -0.02
CA SER A 12 1.80 19.97 -1.05
C SER A 12 2.29 19.01 -2.13
N ASP A 13 1.35 18.52 -2.94
CA ASP A 13 1.62 18.37 -4.37
C ASP A 13 1.97 19.80 -4.85
N GLY A 14 3.15 20.31 -4.48
CA GLY A 14 3.80 21.37 -5.20
C GLY A 14 3.83 20.84 -6.62
N GLU A 15 2.91 21.36 -7.43
CA GLU A 15 2.86 21.20 -8.88
C GLU A 15 4.10 21.91 -9.43
N GLU A 16 5.29 21.47 -9.02
CA GLU A 16 6.49 21.67 -9.81
C GLU A 16 6.18 21.00 -11.13
N ASN A 17 6.13 21.83 -12.16
CA ASN A 17 6.00 21.55 -13.58
C ASN A 17 7.10 20.58 -14.09
N GLU A 18 7.29 19.43 -13.45
CA GLU A 18 7.90 18.30 -14.11
C GLU A 18 6.92 17.90 -15.21
N ALA A 19 7.30 18.18 -16.46
CA ALA A 19 6.56 17.77 -17.63
C ALA A 19 6.22 16.28 -17.48
N GLY A 20 4.96 16.00 -17.16
CA GLY A 20 4.45 14.65 -17.05
C GLY A 20 4.74 13.91 -18.35
N PHE A 21 4.86 12.59 -18.27
CA PHE A 21 4.84 11.76 -19.48
C PHE A 21 3.63 12.17 -20.32
N ASP A 22 3.87 12.73 -21.51
CA ASP A 22 2.84 13.04 -22.49
C ASP A 22 2.81 11.83 -23.43
N PRO A 23 1.87 10.89 -23.25
CA PRO A 23 1.84 9.66 -24.03
C PRO A 23 1.81 9.97 -25.53
N ASN A 24 1.18 11.07 -25.93
CA ASN A 24 1.02 11.41 -27.34
C ASN A 24 2.36 11.91 -27.93
N LYS A 25 3.03 12.87 -27.28
CA LYS A 25 4.34 13.37 -27.75
C LYS A 25 5.46 12.34 -27.65
N ASP A 26 5.45 11.52 -26.60
CA ASP A 26 6.51 10.55 -26.38
C ASP A 26 6.38 9.33 -27.30
N LEU A 27 5.15 8.94 -27.69
CA LEU A 27 4.92 7.90 -28.69
C LEU A 27 5.28 8.34 -30.10
N GLU A 28 5.06 9.60 -30.47
CA GLU A 28 5.38 10.13 -31.81
C GLU A 28 6.87 9.97 -32.16
N ASN A 29 7.75 10.12 -31.17
CA ASN A 29 9.20 10.05 -31.32
C ASN A 29 9.77 8.62 -31.32
N MET A 30 8.95 7.58 -31.12
CA MET A 30 9.39 6.18 -31.10
C MET A 30 9.43 5.56 -32.50
N THR A 31 10.43 4.70 -32.75
CA THR A 31 10.46 3.85 -33.94
C THR A 31 9.29 2.84 -33.92
N GLU A 32 8.91 2.31 -35.08
CA GLU A 32 7.82 1.32 -35.17
C GLU A 32 8.08 0.05 -34.34
N LYS A 33 9.35 -0.36 -34.23
CA LYS A 33 9.76 -1.49 -33.37
C LYS A 33 9.57 -1.18 -31.89
N GLU A 34 9.86 0.06 -31.48
CA GLU A 34 9.66 0.52 -30.11
C GLU A 34 8.18 0.64 -29.78
N LYS A 35 7.36 1.17 -30.70
CA LYS A 35 5.89 1.20 -30.58
C LYS A 35 5.30 -0.19 -30.37
N LYS A 36 5.65 -1.17 -31.21
CA LYS A 36 5.20 -2.57 -31.05
C LYS A 36 5.61 -3.17 -29.70
N LYS A 37 6.82 -2.87 -29.22
CA LYS A 37 7.30 -3.34 -27.91
C LYS A 37 6.57 -2.64 -26.76
N TRP A 38 6.27 -1.36 -26.92
CA TRP A 38 5.49 -0.58 -25.97
C TRP A 38 4.07 -1.12 -25.86
N ASP A 39 3.38 -1.36 -26.97
CA ASP A 39 2.02 -1.93 -26.97
C ASP A 39 1.97 -3.30 -26.31
N LYS A 40 2.98 -4.15 -26.56
CA LYS A 40 3.10 -5.45 -25.88
C LYS A 40 3.30 -5.27 -24.37
N SER A 41 4.05 -4.25 -23.96
CA SER A 41 4.27 -3.92 -22.56
C SER A 41 3.00 -3.40 -21.92
N LEU A 42 2.27 -2.49 -22.57
CA LEU A 42 0.98 -1.96 -22.10
C LEU A 42 -0.05 -3.07 -21.88
N LYS A 43 -0.18 -4.03 -22.81
CA LYS A 43 -1.08 -5.19 -22.62
C LYS A 43 -0.73 -6.01 -21.39
N SER A 44 0.56 -6.24 -21.14
CA SER A 44 1.00 -6.96 -19.95
C SER A 44 0.80 -6.14 -18.68
N TRP A 45 1.13 -4.85 -18.71
CA TRP A 45 1.01 -3.91 -17.60
C TRP A 45 -0.43 -3.66 -17.20
N ARG A 46 -1.36 -3.70 -18.16
CA ARG A 46 -2.80 -3.61 -17.92
C ARG A 46 -3.27 -4.67 -16.92
N LEU A 47 -2.89 -5.91 -17.12
CA LEU A 47 -3.23 -7.00 -16.18
C LEU A 47 -2.67 -6.76 -14.78
N PHE A 48 -1.48 -6.16 -14.67
CA PHE A 48 -0.90 -5.80 -13.37
C PHE A 48 -1.64 -4.65 -12.69
N ILE A 49 -1.90 -3.56 -13.42
CA ILE A 49 -2.55 -2.38 -12.82
C ILE A 49 -3.99 -2.70 -12.43
N ASP A 50 -4.73 -3.45 -13.24
CA ASP A 50 -6.09 -3.93 -12.92
C ASP A 50 -6.09 -4.81 -11.67
N PHE A 51 -5.14 -5.75 -11.59
CA PHE A 51 -5.00 -6.60 -10.41
C PHE A 51 -4.71 -5.76 -9.16
N LEU A 52 -3.75 -4.83 -9.25
CA LEU A 52 -3.37 -3.98 -8.12
C LEU A 52 -4.55 -3.11 -7.67
N PHE A 53 -5.21 -2.43 -8.61
CA PHE A 53 -6.33 -1.53 -8.34
C PHE A 53 -7.51 -2.26 -7.71
N ARG A 54 -7.90 -3.41 -8.27
CA ARG A 54 -8.95 -4.26 -7.71
C ARG A 54 -8.63 -4.68 -6.27
N HIS A 55 -7.43 -5.18 -6.02
CA HIS A 55 -7.07 -5.68 -4.70
C HIS A 55 -6.86 -4.56 -3.68
N THR A 56 -6.37 -3.39 -4.09
CA THR A 56 -6.36 -2.20 -3.23
C THR A 56 -7.78 -1.82 -2.82
N SER A 57 -8.73 -1.77 -3.77
CA SER A 57 -10.13 -1.43 -3.49
C SER A 57 -10.81 -2.42 -2.55
N ILE A 58 -10.57 -3.72 -2.74
CA ILE A 58 -11.03 -4.78 -1.81
C ILE A 58 -10.48 -4.54 -0.40
N ILE A 59 -9.20 -4.19 -0.28
CA ILE A 59 -8.59 -3.96 1.03
C ILE A 59 -9.11 -2.66 1.66
N THR A 60 -9.32 -1.60 0.87
CA THR A 60 -9.96 -0.36 1.33
C THR A 60 -11.34 -0.64 1.91
N TYR A 61 -12.20 -1.36 1.21
CA TYR A 61 -13.53 -1.71 1.72
C TYR A 61 -13.45 -2.47 3.06
N ARG A 62 -12.58 -3.48 3.14
CA ARG A 62 -12.40 -4.27 4.37
C ARG A 62 -11.77 -3.47 5.50
N TYR A 63 -10.90 -2.52 5.18
CA TYR A 63 -10.35 -1.59 6.15
C TYR A 63 -11.45 -0.68 6.71
N ASN A 64 -12.33 -0.14 5.87
CA ASN A 64 -13.41 0.72 6.35
C ASN A 64 -14.38 -0.04 7.27
N ILE A 65 -14.71 -1.32 6.97
CA ILE A 65 -15.47 -2.18 7.88
C ILE A 65 -14.72 -2.36 9.22
N PHE A 66 -13.41 -2.60 9.14
CA PHE A 66 -12.58 -2.73 10.33
C PHE A 66 -12.56 -1.43 11.14
N GLU A 67 -12.45 -0.27 10.50
CA GLU A 67 -12.43 1.04 11.15
C GLU A 67 -13.78 1.36 11.82
N SER A 68 -14.90 1.08 11.15
CA SER A 68 -16.24 1.38 11.67
C SER A 68 -16.65 0.47 12.82
N ASP A 69 -16.45 -0.85 12.67
CA ASP A 69 -17.07 -1.84 13.56
C ASP A 69 -16.04 -2.63 14.37
N GLY A 70 -14.83 -2.77 13.82
CA GLY A 70 -13.77 -3.62 14.35
C GLY A 70 -12.75 -2.93 15.25
N LEU A 71 -12.65 -1.59 15.17
CA LEU A 71 -11.54 -0.84 15.72
C LEU A 71 -11.49 -0.89 17.25
N THR A 72 -12.58 -0.53 17.93
CA THR A 72 -12.62 -0.56 19.40
C THR A 72 -12.40 -1.96 19.96
N PRO A 73 -13.09 -3.03 19.49
CA PRO A 73 -12.79 -4.40 19.91
C PRO A 73 -11.34 -4.82 19.65
N PHE A 74 -10.74 -4.37 18.54
CA PHE A 74 -9.33 -4.62 18.25
C PHE A 74 -8.41 -3.93 19.26
N MET A 75 -8.64 -2.66 19.59
CA MET A 75 -7.80 -1.95 20.56
C MET A 75 -7.91 -2.56 21.96
N MET A 76 -9.10 -3.00 22.38
CA MET A 76 -9.28 -3.74 23.64
C MET A 76 -8.54 -5.09 23.63
N ALA A 77 -8.55 -5.80 22.50
CA ALA A 77 -7.80 -7.04 22.34
C ALA A 77 -6.29 -6.80 22.43
N MET A 78 -5.79 -5.69 21.86
CA MET A 78 -4.40 -5.26 21.95
C MET A 78 -3.99 -4.93 23.39
N GLU A 79 -4.86 -4.24 24.14
CA GLU A 79 -4.64 -3.96 25.56
C GLU A 79 -4.49 -5.23 26.39
N LYS A 80 -5.42 -6.17 26.23
CA LYS A 80 -5.34 -7.47 26.89
C LYS A 80 -4.08 -8.24 26.50
N ALA A 81 -3.70 -8.21 25.22
CA ALA A 81 -2.50 -8.88 24.74
C ALA A 81 -1.23 -8.30 25.37
N GLU A 82 -1.11 -6.98 25.51
CA GLU A 82 0.02 -6.34 26.17
C GLU A 82 0.08 -6.65 27.67
N LEU A 83 -1.07 -6.63 28.36
CA LEU A 83 -1.14 -7.00 29.79
C LEU A 83 -0.63 -8.42 30.00
N LEU A 84 -1.07 -9.37 29.18
CA LEU A 84 -0.59 -10.75 29.22
C LEU A 84 0.90 -10.85 28.90
N ARG A 85 1.40 -10.10 27.91
CA ARG A 85 2.84 -10.05 27.61
C ARG A 85 3.64 -9.55 28.81
N GLY A 86 3.16 -8.52 29.52
CA GLY A 86 3.80 -8.00 30.72
C GLY A 86 3.90 -9.00 31.87
N GLN A 87 3.02 -10.01 31.90
CA GLN A 87 3.06 -11.10 32.88
C GLN A 87 4.00 -12.26 32.47
N THR A 88 4.46 -12.28 31.22
CA THR A 88 5.39 -13.32 30.72
C THR A 88 6.85 -12.92 30.93
N LYS A 89 7.74 -13.92 31.02
CA LYS A 89 9.19 -13.67 31.04
C LYS A 89 9.65 -13.19 29.66
N LEU A 90 9.79 -11.88 29.49
CA LEU A 90 10.34 -11.26 28.29
C LEU A 90 11.86 -11.42 28.23
N LYS A 91 12.42 -11.41 27.01
CA LYS A 91 13.88 -11.44 26.86
C LYS A 91 14.47 -10.09 27.29
N LYS A 92 15.77 -10.08 27.62
CA LYS A 92 16.48 -8.86 27.99
C LYS A 92 16.37 -7.81 26.86
N GLY A 93 15.79 -6.66 27.18
CA GLY A 93 15.59 -5.55 26.24
C GLY A 93 14.30 -5.64 25.40
N GLU A 94 13.44 -6.63 25.62
CA GLU A 94 12.08 -6.63 25.09
C GLU A 94 11.13 -5.92 26.05
N GLU A 95 10.25 -5.08 25.50
CA GLU A 95 9.18 -4.43 26.23
C GLU A 95 7.87 -5.20 26.07
N ALA A 96 6.94 -5.01 27.01
CA ALA A 96 5.60 -5.59 26.93
C ALA A 96 4.78 -4.95 25.79
N ARG A 97 5.12 -3.70 25.43
CA ARG A 97 4.47 -2.91 24.39
C ARG A 97 4.50 -3.65 23.05
N ILE A 98 3.35 -3.71 22.39
CA ILE A 98 3.25 -4.16 21.01
C ILE A 98 3.68 -2.99 20.15
N SER A 99 4.92 -3.04 19.66
CA SER A 99 5.52 -1.92 18.93
C SER A 99 5.70 -2.19 17.43
N SER A 100 5.60 -3.46 17.01
CA SER A 100 5.75 -3.88 15.61
C SER A 100 4.71 -4.95 15.23
N ILE A 101 4.44 -5.10 13.92
CA ILE A 101 3.56 -6.16 13.39
C ILE A 101 4.05 -7.56 13.80
N LYS A 102 5.38 -7.75 13.88
CA LYS A 102 5.98 -9.00 14.37
C LYS A 102 5.59 -9.25 15.84
N VAL A 103 5.74 -8.25 16.70
CA VAL A 103 5.37 -8.37 18.12
C VAL A 103 3.85 -8.58 18.25
N MET A 104 3.05 -7.94 17.40
CA MET A 104 1.59 -8.15 17.35
C MET A 104 1.21 -9.60 17.00
N HIS A 105 1.92 -10.23 16.04
CA HIS A 105 1.74 -11.67 15.77
C HIS A 105 2.02 -12.52 17.01
N GLU A 106 3.15 -12.27 17.69
CA GLU A 106 3.51 -13.00 18.90
C GLU A 106 2.48 -12.79 20.02
N ALA A 107 1.92 -11.58 20.13
CA ALA A 107 0.87 -11.24 21.09
C ALA A 107 -0.46 -11.96 20.77
N CYS A 108 -0.83 -12.01 19.50
CA CYS A 108 -1.97 -12.78 19.00
C CYS A 108 -1.82 -14.28 19.32
N ASP A 109 -0.64 -14.85 19.06
CA ASP A 109 -0.34 -16.26 19.36
C ASP A 109 -0.40 -16.54 20.86
N LEU A 110 0.03 -15.59 21.69
CA LEU A 110 -0.06 -15.70 23.15
C LEU A 110 -1.52 -15.75 23.63
N LEU A 111 -2.37 -14.85 23.12
CA LEU A 111 -3.81 -14.87 23.41
C LEU A 111 -4.44 -16.21 23.04
N ALA A 112 -4.12 -16.73 21.85
CA ALA A 112 -4.63 -18.02 21.39
C ALA A 112 -4.20 -19.18 22.31
N LYS A 113 -2.93 -19.21 22.72
CA LYS A 113 -2.41 -20.22 23.67
C LYS A 113 -3.08 -20.15 25.04
N GLN A 114 -3.44 -18.95 25.49
CA GLN A 114 -4.17 -18.71 26.74
C GLN A 114 -5.69 -18.83 26.59
N LYS A 115 -6.18 -19.38 25.47
CA LYS A 115 -7.61 -19.61 25.17
C LYS A 115 -8.46 -18.33 25.08
N HIS A 116 -7.85 -17.16 24.87
CA HIS A 116 -8.54 -15.91 24.54
C HIS A 116 -8.78 -15.80 23.03
N LEU A 117 -9.57 -16.72 22.48
CA LEU A 117 -9.74 -16.89 21.04
C LEU A 117 -10.45 -15.72 20.37
N VAL A 118 -11.39 -15.07 21.06
CA VAL A 118 -12.15 -13.93 20.53
C VAL A 118 -11.18 -12.77 20.27
N GLU A 119 -10.37 -12.41 21.26
CA GLU A 119 -9.40 -11.32 21.17
C GLU A 119 -8.28 -11.65 20.18
N ALA A 120 -7.79 -12.89 20.17
CA ALA A 120 -6.82 -13.34 19.18
C ALA A 120 -7.36 -13.16 17.75
N ASN A 121 -8.62 -13.50 17.51
CA ASN A 121 -9.25 -13.30 16.20
C ASN A 121 -9.39 -11.82 15.82
N ARG A 122 -9.65 -10.91 16.77
CA ARG A 122 -9.68 -9.46 16.49
C ARG A 122 -8.32 -8.94 16.00
N ILE A 123 -7.24 -9.34 16.66
CA ILE A 123 -5.88 -8.98 16.23
C ILE A 123 -5.54 -9.64 14.89
N LYS A 124 -5.92 -10.91 14.70
CA LYS A 124 -5.70 -11.65 13.46
C LYS A 124 -6.37 -11.00 12.25
N SER A 125 -7.60 -10.49 12.39
CA SER A 125 -8.29 -9.78 11.31
C SER A 125 -7.50 -8.56 10.82
N TYR A 126 -6.91 -7.78 11.73
CA TYR A 126 -6.02 -6.68 11.36
C TYR A 126 -4.73 -7.19 10.69
N LEU A 127 -4.10 -8.22 11.25
CA LEU A 127 -2.87 -8.82 10.70
C LEU A 127 -3.09 -9.36 9.28
N ASP A 128 -4.27 -9.90 8.97
CA ASP A 128 -4.64 -10.37 7.64
C ASP A 128 -4.73 -9.20 6.65
N LEU A 129 -5.28 -8.05 7.04
CA LEU A 129 -5.31 -6.84 6.21
C LEU A 129 -3.90 -6.30 5.96
N ALA A 130 -3.09 -6.16 7.01
CA ALA A 130 -1.70 -5.72 6.89
C ALA A 130 -0.86 -6.68 6.02
N GLY A 131 -1.09 -7.99 6.16
CA GLY A 131 -0.44 -9.03 5.34
C GLY A 131 -0.81 -8.94 3.85
N ARG A 132 -2.08 -8.67 3.54
CA ARG A 132 -2.54 -8.41 2.16
C ARG A 132 -1.91 -7.16 1.58
N MET A 133 -1.88 -6.05 2.32
CA MET A 133 -1.22 -4.81 1.87
C MET A 133 0.27 -5.00 1.60
N ARG A 134 0.98 -5.73 2.47
CA ARG A 134 2.40 -6.06 2.27
C ARG A 134 2.64 -6.88 1.00
N SER A 135 1.79 -7.88 0.78
CA SER A 135 1.88 -8.77 -0.38
C SER A 135 1.62 -7.98 -1.67
N LEU A 136 0.64 -7.08 -1.65
CA LEU A 136 0.32 -6.22 -2.79
C LEU A 136 1.45 -5.24 -3.10
N GLY A 137 2.07 -4.61 -2.09
CA GLY A 137 3.25 -3.78 -2.28
C GLY A 137 4.47 -4.54 -2.86
N THR A 138 4.55 -5.85 -2.61
CA THR A 138 5.59 -6.71 -3.19
C THR A 138 5.34 -6.94 -4.68
N ILE A 139 4.09 -7.20 -5.07
CA ILE A 139 3.65 -7.34 -6.47
C ILE A 139 3.84 -6.01 -7.22
N ALA A 140 3.47 -4.89 -6.61
CA ALA A 140 3.69 -3.55 -7.15
C ALA A 140 5.18 -3.26 -7.42
N GLY A 141 6.09 -3.81 -6.62
CA GLY A 141 7.52 -3.75 -6.89
C GLY A 141 7.96 -4.49 -8.16
N GLY A 142 7.27 -5.57 -8.53
CA GLY A 142 7.46 -6.24 -9.82
C GLY A 142 6.98 -5.37 -10.97
N PHE A 143 5.81 -4.74 -10.81
CA PHE A 143 5.25 -3.81 -11.81
C PHE A 143 6.15 -2.58 -12.02
N PHE A 144 6.63 -1.94 -10.95
CA PHE A 144 7.60 -0.84 -11.02
C PHE A 144 8.87 -1.22 -11.79
N LYS A 145 9.42 -2.42 -11.53
CA LYS A 145 10.58 -2.92 -12.29
C LYS A 145 10.26 -3.09 -13.78
N ALA A 146 9.04 -3.50 -14.11
CA ALA A 146 8.60 -3.62 -15.49
C ALA A 146 8.51 -2.24 -16.17
N MET A 147 7.90 -1.25 -15.51
CA MET A 147 7.87 0.15 -15.99
C MET A 147 9.28 0.73 -16.17
N LYS A 148 10.19 0.48 -15.22
CA LYS A 148 11.61 0.88 -15.33
C LYS A 148 12.29 0.26 -16.55
N LYS A 149 12.07 -1.04 -16.81
CA LYS A 149 12.58 -1.70 -18.02
C LYS A 149 11.97 -1.15 -19.31
N GLY A 150 10.72 -0.71 -19.25
CA GLY A 150 10.02 -0.02 -20.32
C GLY A 150 10.45 1.43 -20.52
N LYS A 151 11.36 1.97 -19.70
CA LYS A 151 11.83 3.37 -19.74
C LYS A 151 10.69 4.40 -19.59
N VAL A 152 9.68 4.07 -18.79
CA VAL A 152 8.62 5.02 -18.38
C VAL A 152 9.26 6.24 -17.70
N ARG A 153 8.77 7.45 -17.99
CA ARG A 153 9.23 8.70 -17.37
C ARG A 153 8.54 8.93 -16.01
N GLY A 154 9.05 9.85 -15.20
CA GLY A 154 8.43 10.20 -13.90
C GLY A 154 8.48 9.10 -12.83
N LEU A 155 9.41 8.14 -12.96
CA LEU A 155 9.47 6.98 -12.07
C LEU A 155 9.88 7.31 -10.63
N ASP A 156 10.46 8.47 -10.35
CA ASP A 156 10.95 8.81 -9.01
C ASP A 156 9.79 9.03 -8.02
N LYS A 157 8.72 9.72 -8.43
CA LYS A 157 7.50 9.86 -7.61
C LYS A 157 6.80 8.51 -7.41
N ILE A 158 6.73 7.68 -8.45
CA ILE A 158 6.18 6.32 -8.35
C ILE A 158 7.00 5.48 -7.37
N LYS A 159 8.33 5.57 -7.46
CA LYS A 159 9.26 4.86 -6.57
C LYS A 159 9.08 5.32 -5.13
N HIS A 160 8.98 6.63 -4.90
CA HIS A 160 8.75 7.21 -3.58
C HIS A 160 7.51 6.61 -2.90
N TYR A 161 6.34 6.66 -3.55
CA TYR A 161 5.11 6.10 -2.98
C TYR A 161 5.21 4.59 -2.75
N LEU A 162 5.85 3.86 -3.66
CA LEU A 162 6.07 2.42 -3.50
C LEU A 162 6.99 2.10 -2.30
N GLU A 163 8.06 2.86 -2.10
CA GLU A 163 9.00 2.64 -1.00
C GLU A 163 8.34 2.90 0.35
N TYR A 164 7.58 4.00 0.48
CA TYR A 164 6.83 4.28 1.71
C TYR A 164 5.71 3.26 1.93
N TRP A 165 4.91 2.92 0.92
CA TRP A 165 3.88 1.87 1.04
C TRP A 165 4.48 0.58 1.60
N LYS A 166 5.60 0.11 1.02
CA LYS A 166 6.28 -1.08 1.53
C LYS A 166 6.86 -0.87 2.93
N GLY A 167 7.35 0.32 3.25
CA GLY A 167 7.85 0.68 4.57
C GLY A 167 6.79 0.59 5.66
N PHE A 168 5.60 1.13 5.42
CA PHE A 168 4.44 1.02 6.32
C PHE A 168 3.89 -0.42 6.45
N CYS A 169 4.46 -1.39 5.73
CA CYS A 169 4.12 -2.82 5.83
C CYS A 169 5.29 -3.69 6.37
N VAL A 170 6.36 -3.07 6.89
CA VAL A 170 7.52 -3.77 7.45
C VAL A 170 7.17 -4.45 8.77
N ARG A 171 7.54 -5.72 8.93
CA ARG A 171 7.12 -6.50 10.11
C ARG A 171 7.83 -6.08 11.40
N SER A 172 9.09 -5.66 11.31
CA SER A 172 9.97 -5.48 12.47
C SER A 172 10.25 -4.03 12.84
N PHE A 173 9.62 -3.08 12.14
CA PHE A 173 9.75 -1.66 12.41
C PHE A 173 8.92 -1.29 13.65
N ASP A 174 9.44 -0.37 14.45
CA ASP A 174 8.72 0.17 15.59
C ASP A 174 7.80 1.30 15.13
N TYR A 175 6.52 0.98 14.95
CA TYR A 175 5.55 1.97 14.48
C TYR A 175 5.17 2.99 15.54
N THR A 176 5.50 2.73 16.80
CA THR A 176 5.09 3.57 17.92
C THR A 176 5.92 4.84 18.08
N GLU A 177 7.00 4.95 17.31
CA GLU A 177 7.84 6.14 17.18
C GLU A 177 7.31 7.12 16.12
N LEU A 178 6.30 6.73 15.35
CA LEU A 178 5.71 7.60 14.33
C LEU A 178 4.77 8.64 14.93
N THR A 179 4.72 9.81 14.30
CA THR A 179 3.83 10.91 14.69
C THR A 179 2.62 10.98 13.77
N PHE A 180 1.52 11.50 14.31
CA PHE A 180 0.27 11.66 13.58
C PHE A 180 0.26 12.99 12.81
N ARG A 181 -0.35 12.96 11.62
CA ARG A 181 -0.74 14.12 10.83
C ARG A 181 -2.22 14.39 11.06
N ASN A 182 -2.60 15.67 11.08
CA ASN A 182 -3.98 16.13 11.22
C ASN A 182 -4.67 15.67 12.53
N ALA A 183 -3.90 15.29 13.55
CA ALA A 183 -4.45 14.92 14.84
C ALA A 183 -3.43 15.15 15.96
N ASP A 184 -3.92 15.63 17.09
CA ASP A 184 -3.13 15.79 18.31
C ASP A 184 -3.39 14.60 19.25
N PRO A 185 -2.36 13.80 19.59
CA PRO A 185 -2.47 12.71 20.55
C PRO A 185 -3.03 13.11 21.91
N ALA A 186 -2.92 14.38 22.32
CA ALA A 186 -3.49 14.86 23.57
C ALA A 186 -5.02 14.75 23.60
N ASN A 187 -5.68 14.85 22.44
CA ASN A 187 -7.14 14.80 22.30
C ASN A 187 -7.71 13.38 22.28
N PHE A 188 -6.86 12.38 22.16
CA PHE A 188 -7.27 10.98 22.13
C PHE A 188 -7.57 10.45 23.54
N ASN A 189 -8.53 9.53 23.62
CA ASN A 189 -8.76 8.81 24.86
C ASN A 189 -7.57 7.89 25.21
N GLY A 190 -7.55 7.32 26.41
CA GLY A 190 -6.42 6.49 26.87
C GLY A 190 -6.09 5.30 25.96
N LEU A 191 -7.12 4.68 25.39
CA LEU A 191 -6.98 3.51 24.50
C LEU A 191 -6.46 3.93 23.12
N GLU A 192 -7.02 5.00 22.56
CA GLU A 192 -6.61 5.59 21.28
C GLU A 192 -5.16 6.07 21.31
N ARG A 193 -4.74 6.78 22.37
CA ARG A 193 -3.34 7.22 22.53
C ARG A 193 -2.34 6.07 22.41
N LYS A 194 -2.75 4.87 22.80
CA LYS A 194 -1.89 3.70 22.84
C LYS A 194 -1.93 2.88 21.56
N TYR A 195 -3.09 2.77 20.91
CA TYR A 195 -3.31 1.81 19.83
C TYR A 195 -3.75 2.39 18.49
N LEU A 196 -4.09 3.68 18.41
CA LEU A 196 -4.50 4.32 17.15
C LEU A 196 -3.38 4.33 16.10
N VAL A 197 -2.13 4.15 16.51
CA VAL A 197 -0.99 3.94 15.60
C VAL A 197 -1.27 2.85 14.55
N TRP A 198 -1.97 1.78 14.91
CA TRP A 198 -2.19 0.62 14.05
C TRP A 198 -3.16 0.89 12.89
N PRO A 199 -4.43 1.30 13.12
CA PRO A 199 -5.31 1.66 12.02
C PRO A 199 -4.71 2.77 11.15
N THR A 200 -4.01 3.75 11.74
CA THR A 200 -3.43 4.87 11.01
C THR A 200 -2.26 4.45 10.10
N VAL A 201 -1.42 3.51 10.53
CA VAL A 201 -0.35 2.93 9.68
C VAL A 201 -0.96 2.28 8.44
N LEU A 202 -2.03 1.49 8.61
CA LEU A 202 -2.67 0.79 7.50
C LEU A 202 -3.40 1.77 6.57
N LYS A 203 -4.08 2.79 7.12
CA LYS A 203 -4.68 3.90 6.36
C LYS A 203 -3.65 4.62 5.50
N THR A 204 -2.51 4.95 6.09
CA THR A 204 -1.39 5.60 5.40
C THR A 204 -0.84 4.71 4.28
N ALA A 205 -0.69 3.40 4.51
CA ALA A 205 -0.28 2.47 3.47
C ALA A 205 -1.29 2.39 2.30
N LEU A 206 -2.60 2.42 2.59
CA LEU A 206 -3.67 2.46 1.58
C LEU A 206 -3.60 3.74 0.75
N TYR A 207 -3.49 4.90 1.40
CA TYR A 207 -3.32 6.19 0.73
C TYR A 207 -2.10 6.19 -0.20
N LEU A 208 -0.94 5.73 0.27
CA LEU A 208 0.28 5.64 -0.53
C LEU A 208 0.11 4.68 -1.72
N SER A 209 -0.64 3.58 -1.55
CA SER A 209 -0.95 2.66 -2.64
C SER A 209 -1.85 3.30 -3.71
N ASN A 210 -2.83 4.12 -3.30
CA ASN A 210 -3.68 4.87 -4.21
C ASN A 210 -2.88 5.92 -5.00
N ARG A 211 -1.97 6.64 -4.32
CA ARG A 211 -1.04 7.58 -4.97
C ARG A 211 -0.10 6.89 -5.96
N PHE A 212 0.44 5.72 -5.59
CA PHE A 212 1.22 4.88 -6.51
C PHE A 212 0.42 4.51 -7.77
N LEU A 213 -0.82 4.06 -7.60
CA LEU A 213 -1.70 3.65 -8.71
C LEU A 213 -2.02 4.82 -9.63
N LYS A 214 -2.37 5.98 -9.07
CA LYS A 214 -2.60 7.22 -9.85
C LYS A 214 -1.38 7.60 -10.68
N ARG A 215 -0.19 7.70 -10.06
CA ARG A 215 1.02 8.09 -10.79
C ARG A 215 1.43 7.05 -11.84
N ALA A 216 1.24 5.77 -11.56
CA ALA A 216 1.52 4.71 -12.53
C ALA A 216 0.53 4.75 -13.72
N SER A 217 -0.76 5.01 -13.46
CA SER A 217 -1.78 5.23 -14.48
C SER A 217 -1.40 6.42 -15.36
N GLU A 218 -1.13 7.58 -14.79
CA GLU A 218 -0.71 8.80 -15.50
C GLU A 218 0.53 8.54 -16.37
N SER A 219 1.56 7.89 -15.80
CA SER A 219 2.83 7.68 -16.48
C SER A 219 2.80 6.61 -17.57
N THR A 220 1.77 5.76 -17.60
CA THR A 220 1.62 4.70 -18.61
C THR A 220 0.47 4.96 -19.58
N GLY A 221 -0.43 5.89 -19.26
CA GLY A 221 -1.69 6.10 -19.97
C GLY A 221 -2.72 4.98 -19.75
N LEU A 222 -2.45 4.01 -18.87
CA LEU A 222 -3.39 2.95 -18.55
C LEU A 222 -4.44 3.48 -17.56
N GLN A 223 -5.72 3.36 -17.92
CA GLN A 223 -6.83 3.63 -16.98
C GLN A 223 -6.84 2.60 -15.85
N LEU A 224 -7.35 2.99 -14.68
CA LEU A 224 -7.44 2.11 -13.51
C LEU A 224 -8.62 1.15 -13.59
N MET A 225 -9.82 1.63 -13.96
CA MET A 225 -10.94 0.74 -14.28
C MET A 225 -10.81 0.16 -15.68
N ALA A 226 -11.22 -1.10 -15.82
CA ALA A 226 -11.27 -1.81 -17.09
C ALA A 226 -12.26 -1.10 -18.05
N SER A 227 -11.96 -1.16 -19.35
CA SER A 227 -12.83 -0.57 -20.38
C SER A 227 -14.23 -1.21 -20.37
N ASP A 228 -14.35 -2.46 -19.93
CA ASP A 228 -15.61 -3.09 -19.56
C ASP A 228 -15.69 -3.25 -18.03
N PRO A 229 -16.48 -2.42 -17.33
CA PRO A 229 -16.67 -2.54 -15.88
C PRO A 229 -17.21 -3.92 -15.44
N LYS A 230 -17.91 -4.65 -16.32
CA LYS A 230 -18.43 -5.99 -16.04
C LYS A 230 -17.30 -7.01 -15.85
N GLU A 231 -16.15 -6.82 -16.49
CA GLU A 231 -14.99 -7.70 -16.28
C GLU A 231 -14.40 -7.54 -14.88
N MET A 232 -14.33 -6.31 -14.37
CA MET A 232 -13.82 -6.06 -13.03
C MET A 232 -14.80 -6.55 -11.96
N GLN A 233 -16.09 -6.32 -12.18
CA GLN A 233 -17.18 -6.76 -11.29
C GLN A 233 -17.22 -8.28 -11.09
N LYS A 234 -16.89 -9.09 -12.10
CA LYS A 234 -16.83 -10.58 -11.98
C LYS A 234 -15.90 -11.08 -10.87
N HIS A 235 -14.97 -10.25 -10.42
CA HIS A 235 -13.96 -10.60 -9.43
C HIS A 235 -14.12 -9.86 -8.10
N MET A 236 -15.24 -9.16 -7.90
CA MET A 236 -15.50 -8.31 -6.73
C MET A 236 -16.93 -8.49 -6.24
N GLN A 237 -17.14 -8.32 -4.94
CA GLN A 237 -18.49 -8.08 -4.44
C GLN A 237 -18.97 -6.68 -4.86
N MET A 238 -20.29 -6.47 -4.90
CA MET A 238 -20.86 -5.19 -5.33
C MET A 238 -20.33 -4.01 -4.49
N ALA A 239 -20.24 -4.14 -3.18
CA ALA A 239 -19.72 -3.10 -2.30
C ALA A 239 -18.23 -2.79 -2.57
N GLU A 240 -17.42 -3.83 -2.82
CA GLU A 240 -16.01 -3.67 -3.19
C GLU A 240 -15.88 -2.95 -4.54
N PHE A 241 -16.75 -3.26 -5.50
CA PHE A 241 -16.82 -2.61 -6.81
C PHE A 241 -17.21 -1.13 -6.69
N VAL A 242 -18.20 -0.80 -5.86
CA VAL A 242 -18.60 0.60 -5.58
C VAL A 242 -17.43 1.39 -4.97
N VAL A 243 -16.67 0.78 -4.06
CA VAL A 243 -15.45 1.40 -3.51
C VAL A 243 -14.41 1.62 -4.62
N ALA A 244 -14.20 0.65 -5.52
CA ALA A 244 -13.29 0.84 -6.65
C ALA A 244 -13.70 2.01 -7.54
N THR A 245 -14.97 2.11 -7.92
CA THR A 245 -15.48 3.24 -8.70
C THR A 245 -15.22 4.58 -8.00
N ARG A 246 -15.48 4.67 -6.69
CA ARG A 246 -15.24 5.90 -5.91
C ARG A 246 -13.76 6.24 -5.76
N ILE A 247 -12.89 5.24 -5.61
CA ILE A 247 -11.44 5.47 -5.62
C ILE A 247 -11.02 5.99 -6.99
N GLU A 248 -11.51 5.41 -8.08
CA GLU A 248 -11.20 5.91 -9.42
C GLU A 248 -11.64 7.37 -9.58
N ASP A 249 -12.88 7.70 -9.25
CA ASP A 249 -13.42 9.06 -9.32
C ASP A 249 -12.54 10.05 -8.53
N MET A 250 -12.18 9.70 -7.28
CA MET A 250 -11.29 10.49 -6.44
C MET A 250 -9.92 10.69 -7.08
N LEU A 251 -9.33 9.65 -7.67
CA LEU A 251 -8.01 9.74 -8.29
C LEU A 251 -8.03 10.53 -9.60
N GLN A 252 -9.12 10.47 -10.37
CA GLN A 252 -9.31 11.17 -11.63
C GLN A 252 -9.70 12.65 -11.49
N GLN A 253 -10.13 13.12 -10.31
CA GLN A 253 -10.55 14.50 -10.04
C GLN A 253 -9.49 15.61 -10.24
N LYS A 254 -8.33 15.31 -10.82
CA LYS A 254 -7.41 16.31 -11.41
C LYS A 254 -6.71 15.74 -12.64
N VAL A 255 -7.37 15.71 -13.80
CA VAL A 255 -6.84 16.04 -15.15
C VAL A 255 -8.03 16.39 -16.07
N ALA A 256 -8.44 17.65 -16.10
CA ALA A 256 -8.95 18.32 -17.29
C ALA A 256 -9.02 19.84 -17.04
N PRO A 257 -8.27 20.68 -17.77
CA PRO A 257 -8.85 21.94 -18.19
C PRO A 257 -10.11 21.58 -19.01
N VAL A 258 -11.20 22.25 -18.70
CA VAL A 258 -12.57 22.01 -19.18
C VAL A 258 -12.72 22.10 -20.72
N GLU A 259 -11.66 22.32 -21.48
CA GLU A 259 -11.77 22.76 -22.88
C GLU A 259 -11.44 21.70 -23.95
N THR A 260 -10.97 20.50 -23.62
CA THR A 260 -10.74 19.44 -24.63
C THR A 260 -11.73 18.27 -24.59
N ARG A 261 -12.74 18.30 -23.70
CA ARG A 261 -13.91 17.42 -23.78
C ARG A 261 -15.04 17.96 -24.68
N SER A 262 -14.77 19.05 -25.41
CA SER A 262 -15.78 19.80 -26.17
C SER A 262 -15.99 19.33 -27.63
N ILE A 263 -15.13 18.49 -28.21
CA ILE A 263 -15.23 18.16 -29.64
C ILE A 263 -15.14 16.65 -29.86
N LEU A 264 -16.14 15.91 -29.40
CA LEU A 264 -16.69 14.73 -30.08
C LEU A 264 -17.84 14.17 -29.22
N LEU A 265 -19.05 14.62 -29.58
CA LEU A 265 -20.38 14.13 -29.19
C LEU A 265 -20.89 14.61 -27.82
N GLY A 266 -21.92 15.48 -27.90
CA GLY A 266 -22.51 16.19 -26.78
C GLY A 266 -23.29 15.33 -25.79
N GLY A 267 -22.87 15.41 -24.53
CA GLY A 267 -23.63 15.27 -23.28
C GLY A 267 -24.17 13.87 -22.89
N PRO A 268 -24.51 13.61 -21.61
CA PRO A 268 -24.41 14.48 -20.43
C PRO A 268 -23.66 13.84 -19.22
N SER A 269 -23.53 14.64 -18.15
CA SER A 269 -23.38 14.31 -16.72
C SER A 269 -23.46 12.84 -16.30
N ILE A 270 -22.62 12.45 -15.32
CA ILE A 270 -22.75 11.34 -14.35
C ILE A 270 -23.52 10.14 -14.91
N PRO A 271 -22.92 8.94 -15.08
CA PRO A 271 -23.70 7.79 -15.52
C PRO A 271 -24.87 7.58 -14.55
N LYS A 272 -26.06 8.01 -14.98
CA LYS A 272 -27.31 7.52 -14.43
C LYS A 272 -27.27 6.04 -14.72
N VAL A 273 -27.26 5.26 -13.64
CA VAL A 273 -27.34 3.81 -13.66
C VAL A 273 -28.76 3.45 -14.10
N ASP A 274 -29.07 3.71 -15.37
CA ASP A 274 -30.31 3.32 -16.04
C ASP A 274 -30.00 2.23 -17.10
N ASP A 275 -29.02 1.36 -16.82
CA ASP A 275 -28.87 0.08 -17.51
C ASP A 275 -29.78 -0.95 -16.79
N PRO A 276 -30.85 -1.47 -17.42
CA PRO A 276 -31.81 -2.39 -16.78
C PRO A 276 -31.20 -3.71 -16.29
N LEU A 277 -29.91 -3.95 -16.61
CA LEU A 277 -29.13 -5.13 -16.24
C LEU A 277 -28.20 -4.93 -15.03
N MET A 278 -28.13 -3.73 -14.44
CA MET A 278 -27.45 -3.52 -13.15
C MET A 278 -28.43 -3.07 -12.09
N LYS A 279 -29.37 -3.95 -11.72
CA LYS A 279 -29.98 -3.89 -10.40
C LYS A 279 -28.88 -4.14 -9.37
N ILE A 280 -28.28 -3.05 -8.88
CA ILE A 280 -27.54 -3.04 -7.62
C ILE A 280 -28.50 -3.65 -6.59
N PRO A 281 -28.21 -4.84 -6.01
CA PRO A 281 -29.03 -5.37 -4.93
C PRO A 281 -29.10 -4.28 -3.86
N ALA A 282 -30.30 -3.94 -3.39
CA ALA A 282 -30.58 -2.80 -2.53
C ALA A 282 -29.41 -2.53 -1.56
N MET A 283 -28.61 -1.51 -1.87
CA MET A 283 -27.46 -1.08 -1.06
C MET A 283 -27.90 -0.45 0.28
N GLU A 284 -29.21 -0.44 0.55
CA GLU A 284 -29.89 0.27 1.63
C GLU A 284 -29.48 -0.20 3.04
N GLU A 285 -28.73 -1.29 3.17
CA GLU A 285 -28.24 -1.81 4.46
C GLU A 285 -26.74 -1.57 4.72
N ILE A 286 -25.96 -1.04 3.77
CA ILE A 286 -24.51 -0.84 3.95
C ILE A 286 -24.23 0.59 4.43
N ASN A 287 -23.52 0.72 5.55
CA ASN A 287 -23.08 2.02 6.09
C ASN A 287 -22.28 2.81 5.02
N PRO A 288 -22.69 4.04 4.64
CA PRO A 288 -22.01 4.85 3.63
C PRO A 288 -20.53 5.09 3.88
N GLU A 289 -20.10 5.12 5.15
CA GLU A 289 -18.69 5.26 5.55
C GLU A 289 -17.84 4.08 5.08
N MET A 290 -18.41 2.86 5.03
CA MET A 290 -17.71 1.67 4.55
C MET A 290 -17.35 1.76 3.07
N LEU A 291 -18.08 2.59 2.32
CA LEU A 291 -17.94 2.75 0.89
C LEU A 291 -17.05 3.94 0.50
N LYS A 292 -16.42 4.64 1.45
CA LYS A 292 -15.59 5.81 1.15
C LYS A 292 -14.18 5.41 0.71
N PRO A 293 -13.58 6.11 -0.27
CA PRO A 293 -12.15 5.97 -0.53
C PRO A 293 -11.34 6.55 0.64
N ILE A 294 -10.08 6.11 0.78
CA ILE A 294 -9.12 6.76 1.69
C ILE A 294 -8.52 7.96 0.96
N ASP A 295 -8.89 9.15 1.40
CA ASP A 295 -8.38 10.43 0.92
C ASP A 295 -7.25 10.95 1.84
N ASP A 296 -6.83 12.21 1.65
CA ASP A 296 -5.88 12.89 2.55
C ASP A 296 -6.56 13.47 3.81
N GLY A 297 -7.85 13.17 3.99
CA GLY A 297 -8.68 13.62 5.10
C GLY A 297 -8.55 12.73 6.33
N GLY A 298 -8.55 13.36 7.51
CA GLY A 298 -8.51 12.68 8.80
C GLY A 298 -7.10 12.28 9.28
N THR A 299 -7.06 11.49 10.35
CA THR A 299 -5.82 11.10 11.04
C THR A 299 -4.97 10.18 10.16
N MET A 300 -3.74 10.60 9.86
CA MET A 300 -2.75 9.87 9.05
C MET A 300 -1.40 9.82 9.76
N MET A 301 -0.44 9.02 9.28
CA MET A 301 0.93 9.07 9.77
C MET A 301 1.73 10.12 9.01
N ASN A 302 2.54 10.88 9.73
CA ASN A 302 3.61 11.65 9.09
C ASN A 302 4.60 10.70 8.42
N LEU A 303 5.07 11.09 7.24
CA LEU A 303 6.14 10.34 6.60
C LEU A 303 7.45 10.65 7.32
N PRO A 304 8.14 9.65 7.90
CA PRO A 304 9.50 9.86 8.41
C PRO A 304 10.44 10.25 7.26
N GLU A 305 11.64 10.76 7.57
CA GLU A 305 12.60 11.19 6.54
C GLU A 305 12.97 10.07 5.55
N GLU A 306 13.11 8.85 6.05
CA GLU A 306 13.32 7.66 5.24
C GLU A 306 12.14 6.69 5.40
N PRO A 307 11.76 5.96 4.34
CA PRO A 307 10.79 4.88 4.46
C PRO A 307 11.19 3.90 5.56
N PRO A 308 10.24 3.43 6.39
CA PRO A 308 10.54 2.42 7.41
C PRO A 308 11.19 1.17 6.78
N LYS A 309 12.23 0.63 7.43
CA LYS A 309 13.04 -0.48 6.90
C LYS A 309 13.11 -1.64 7.90
N GLU A 310 13.24 -2.86 7.39
CA GLU A 310 13.52 -4.01 8.26
C GLU A 310 14.85 -3.80 8.99
N LYS A 311 14.86 -4.01 10.31
CA LYS A 311 16.11 -4.10 11.08
C LYS A 311 16.94 -5.23 10.48
N LYS A 312 18.00 -4.88 9.72
CA LYS A 312 18.92 -5.87 9.15
C LYS A 312 19.55 -6.63 10.31
N GLY A 313 19.17 -7.89 10.49
CA GLY A 313 19.91 -8.78 11.36
C GLY A 313 21.37 -8.74 10.94
N ARG A 314 22.30 -8.50 11.88
CA ARG A 314 23.74 -8.63 11.62
C ARG A 314 23.94 -9.98 10.95
N LYS A 315 24.25 -9.98 9.64
CA LYS A 315 24.76 -11.18 8.98
C LYS A 315 26.02 -11.53 9.74
N ASN A 316 25.97 -12.56 10.58
CA ASN A 316 27.17 -13.17 11.11
C ASN A 316 28.03 -13.50 9.88
N GLY A 317 29.13 -12.76 9.72
CA GLY A 317 30.04 -12.92 8.63
C GLY A 317 30.41 -14.39 8.55
N LYS A 318 30.14 -14.99 7.39
CA LYS A 318 30.65 -16.31 7.04
C LYS A 318 32.16 -16.20 7.14
N LYS A 319 32.74 -16.65 8.27
CA LYS A 319 34.19 -16.71 8.51
C LYS A 319 34.79 -17.38 7.28
N GLY A 320 35.54 -16.60 6.50
CA GLY A 320 36.34 -17.11 5.39
C GLY A 320 37.24 -18.20 5.94
N LYS A 321 37.06 -19.43 5.44
CA LYS A 321 37.97 -20.53 5.69
C LYS A 321 39.26 -20.21 4.91
N LYS A 322 40.18 -19.48 5.55
CA LYS A 322 41.60 -19.47 5.18
C LYS A 322 42.13 -20.89 5.42
N GLY A 323 42.48 -21.59 4.35
CA GLY A 323 43.32 -22.79 4.37
C GLY A 323 44.17 -22.78 3.10
N LYS A 324 45.28 -22.04 3.14
CA LYS A 324 46.66 -22.58 3.19
C LYS A 324 47.01 -23.39 1.94
N SER A 325 47.73 -22.69 1.06
CA SER A 325 48.73 -23.24 0.17
C SER A 325 49.69 -24.19 0.89
N SER A 326 49.88 -25.38 0.34
CA SER A 326 51.15 -26.10 0.43
C SER A 326 51.40 -26.78 -0.91
N SER A 327 52.39 -26.25 -1.60
CA SER A 327 53.12 -26.82 -2.72
C SER A 327 53.64 -28.22 -2.42
N ALA A 328 53.45 -29.15 -3.37
CA ALA A 328 54.36 -30.28 -3.56
C ALA A 328 54.38 -30.66 -5.05
N SER A 329 55.60 -30.74 -5.56
CA SER A 329 56.05 -30.93 -6.93
C SER A 329 56.02 -32.38 -7.42
N GLY A 330 55.95 -32.56 -8.75
CA GLY A 330 56.33 -33.78 -9.49
C GLY A 330 55.14 -34.72 -9.75
N HIS A 331 54.93 -35.33 -10.92
CA HIS A 331 55.88 -35.77 -11.94
C HIS A 331 55.14 -36.01 -13.29
N LYS A 332 55.84 -35.78 -14.40
CA LYS A 332 55.43 -36.07 -15.79
C LYS A 332 54.93 -37.52 -15.98
N LYS A 333 53.89 -37.71 -16.81
CA LYS A 333 53.94 -38.74 -17.88
C LYS A 333 52.96 -38.46 -19.04
N LYS A 334 53.50 -38.69 -20.25
CA LYS A 334 52.99 -38.47 -21.60
C LYS A 334 51.67 -39.19 -21.96
N LYS A 335 50.93 -38.59 -22.88
CA LYS A 335 50.36 -39.14 -24.14
C LYS A 335 49.69 -37.92 -24.83
N LYS A 336 49.88 -37.58 -26.10
CA LYS A 336 50.28 -38.32 -27.29
C LYS A 336 51.00 -37.35 -28.22
#